data_AF-A0AAN8JV85-F1
#
_entry.id   AF-A0AAN8JV85-F1
#
_cell.length_a   1.000
_cell.length_b   1.000
_cell.length_c   1.000
_cell.angle_alpha   90.00
_cell.angle_beta   90.00
_cell.angle_gamma   90.00
#
_symmetry.space_group_name_H-M   'P 1'
#
loop_
_entity.id
_entity.type
_entity.pdbx_description
1 polymer ?
#
loop_
_entity_poly.entity_id
_entity_poly.type
_entity_poly.pdbx_seq_one_letter_code
_entity_poly.pdbx_strand_id
1 'polypeptide(L)'
;MEVSDIGNTLAETLPGDILLEIFTYLDISSLISASQVCNTWHHIYNTETLWKNKAQAVNVEEKKYILNSRKQGLSWKDSFLSNYGDNLVRKKWRKGQLSTISKFEDIPARHMCKMTSAEWGDIFKREEMR
;
A
#
# COMPACT_ATOMS: atom_id res chain seq x y z
N MET A 1 -19.19 37.23 -11.74
CA MET A 1 -19.61 35.85 -11.39
C MET A 1 -18.33 35.12 -11.04
N GLU A 2 -17.88 35.28 -9.80
CA GLU A 2 -16.66 34.61 -9.32
C GLU A 2 -17.01 33.15 -9.10
N VAL A 3 -16.39 32.27 -9.88
CA VAL A 3 -16.37 30.85 -9.58
C VAL A 3 -15.42 30.71 -8.40
N SER A 4 -15.97 30.80 -7.19
CA SER A 4 -15.23 30.55 -5.96
C SER A 4 -14.64 29.16 -6.03
N ASP A 5 -13.34 29.10 -5.78
CA ASP A 5 -12.51 27.91 -5.71
C ASP A 5 -12.97 26.97 -4.58
N ILE A 6 -14.00 26.18 -4.84
CA ILE A 6 -14.50 25.15 -3.92
C ILE A 6 -13.44 24.06 -3.69
N GLY A 7 -12.48 23.93 -4.62
CA GLY A 7 -11.40 22.95 -4.54
C GLY A 7 -10.41 23.22 -3.40
N ASN A 8 -10.03 24.49 -3.20
CA ASN A 8 -9.12 24.86 -2.11
C ASN A 8 -9.78 24.83 -0.71
N THR A 9 -11.11 24.94 -0.62
CA THR A 9 -11.78 25.11 0.67
C THR A 9 -11.98 23.81 1.44
N LEU A 10 -12.21 22.66 0.81
CA LEU A 10 -12.50 21.39 1.52
C LEU A 10 -11.33 20.92 2.40
N ALA A 11 -10.09 21.04 1.93
CA ALA A 11 -8.90 20.67 2.69
C ALA A 11 -8.62 21.59 3.88
N GLU A 12 -9.11 22.84 3.83
CA GLU A 12 -8.96 23.85 4.88
C GLU A 12 -10.18 23.89 5.84
N THR A 13 -11.35 23.40 5.41
CA THR A 13 -12.58 23.39 6.20
C THR A 13 -12.86 22.08 6.94
N LEU A 14 -12.34 20.94 6.47
CA LEU A 14 -12.49 19.66 7.17
C LEU A 14 -11.45 19.50 8.28
N PRO A 15 -11.85 19.17 9.52
CA PRO A 15 -10.90 18.78 10.56
C PRO A 15 -10.04 17.61 10.10
N GLY A 16 -8.75 17.64 10.44
CA GLY A 16 -7.78 16.61 10.04
C GLY A 16 -8.22 15.19 10.39
N ASP A 17 -8.92 14.99 11.50
CA ASP A 17 -9.43 13.69 11.92
C ASP A 17 -10.54 13.15 10.99
N ILE A 18 -11.40 14.02 10.47
CA ILE A 18 -12.44 13.62 9.51
C ILE A 18 -11.81 13.28 8.17
N LEU A 19 -10.83 14.08 7.73
CA LEU A 19 -10.08 13.81 6.50
C LEU A 19 -9.30 12.49 6.61
N LEU A 20 -8.69 12.22 7.78
CA LEU A 20 -8.04 10.94 8.08
C LEU A 20 -9.03 9.78 7.98
N GLU A 21 -10.22 9.91 8.58
CA GLU A 21 -11.25 8.87 8.54
C GLU A 21 -11.70 8.60 7.10
N ILE A 22 -11.95 9.64 6.30
CA ILE A 22 -12.25 9.50 4.85
C ILE A 22 -11.14 8.72 4.14
N PHE A 23 -9.87 9.04 4.42
CA PHE A 23 -8.73 8.38 3.80
C PHE A 23 -8.66 6.88 4.17
N THR A 24 -9.22 6.45 5.30
CA THR A 24 -9.31 5.03 5.64
C THR A 24 -10.23 4.23 4.70
N TYR A 25 -11.13 4.88 3.96
CA TYR A 25 -12.01 4.23 2.98
C TYR A 25 -11.43 4.20 1.55
N LEU A 26 -10.45 5.05 1.24
CA LEU A 26 -9.85 5.13 -0.09
C LEU A 26 -8.98 3.92 -0.42
N ASP A 27 -9.01 3.42 -1.65
CA ASP A 27 -8.03 2.42 -2.08
C ASP A 27 -6.62 3.03 -2.23
N ILE A 28 -5.61 2.18 -2.45
CA ILE A 28 -4.21 2.63 -2.48
C ILE A 28 -3.96 3.60 -3.63
N SER A 29 -4.54 3.35 -4.79
CA SER A 29 -4.44 4.23 -5.95
C SER A 29 -5.02 5.61 -5.65
N SER A 30 -6.24 5.66 -5.08
CA SER A 30 -6.88 6.93 -4.70
C SER A 30 -6.11 7.65 -3.60
N LEU A 31 -5.51 6.95 -2.65
CA LEU A 31 -4.65 7.56 -1.63
C LEU A 31 -3.40 8.21 -2.21
N ILE A 32 -2.77 7.57 -3.20
CA ILE A 32 -1.61 8.14 -3.89
C ILE A 32 -2.02 9.39 -4.67
N SER A 33 -3.16 9.36 -5.36
CA SER A 33 -3.71 10.55 -6.03
C SER A 33 -4.04 11.66 -5.03
N ALA A 34 -4.70 11.32 -3.92
CA ALA A 34 -5.04 12.26 -2.84
C ALA A 34 -3.78 12.92 -2.24
N SER A 35 -2.70 12.16 -2.08
CA SER A 35 -1.43 12.68 -1.54
C SER A 35 -0.77 13.78 -2.37
N GLN A 36 -1.23 13.97 -3.62
CA GLN A 36 -0.70 14.95 -4.56
C GLN A 36 -1.59 16.19 -4.70
N VAL A 37 -2.74 16.24 -4.00
CA VAL A 37 -3.70 17.35 -4.10
C VAL A 37 -3.19 18.61 -3.40
N CYS A 38 -2.80 18.51 -2.12
CA CYS A 38 -2.26 19.63 -1.35
C CYS A 38 -1.42 19.15 -0.15
N ASN A 39 -0.75 20.09 0.53
CA ASN A 39 0.11 19.79 1.69
C ASN A 39 -0.63 19.11 2.85
N THR A 40 -1.87 19.53 3.14
CA THR A 40 -2.70 18.92 4.20
C THR A 40 -3.00 17.45 3.88
N TRP A 41 -3.41 17.16 2.64
CA TRP A 41 -3.70 15.80 2.21
C TRP A 41 -2.45 14.94 2.16
N HIS A 42 -1.32 15.54 1.75
CA HIS A 42 -0.02 14.90 1.82
C HIS A 42 0.37 14.55 3.27
N HIS A 43 0.08 15.42 4.23
CA HIS A 43 0.35 15.16 5.65
C HIS A 43 -0.51 14.00 6.18
N ILE A 44 -1.82 14.01 5.91
CA ILE A 44 -2.73 12.91 6.29
C ILE A 44 -2.27 11.59 5.66
N TYR A 45 -1.93 11.61 4.37
CA TYR A 45 -1.39 10.44 3.67
C TYR A 45 -0.13 9.88 4.32
N ASN A 46 0.71 10.68 4.97
CA ASN A 46 1.94 10.21 5.62
C ASN A 46 1.76 9.87 7.12
N THR A 47 0.56 9.99 7.67
CA THR A 47 0.33 9.79 9.11
C THR A 47 0.36 8.30 9.48
N GLU A 48 1.08 7.92 10.54
CA GLU A 48 1.18 6.53 11.01
C GLU A 48 -0.21 5.91 11.31
N THR A 49 -1.14 6.70 11.83
CA THR A 49 -2.51 6.26 12.16
C THR A 49 -3.26 5.74 10.93
N LEU A 50 -3.15 6.42 9.79
CA LEU A 50 -3.81 6.00 8.54
C LEU A 50 -3.34 4.60 8.14
N TRP A 51 -2.03 4.41 8.06
CA TRP A 51 -1.45 3.15 7.60
C TRP A 51 -1.59 2.03 8.61
N LYS A 52 -1.63 2.35 9.91
CA LYS A 52 -2.00 1.40 10.96
C LYS A 52 -3.43 0.91 10.77
N ASN A 53 -4.39 1.79 10.52
CA ASN A 53 -5.79 1.42 10.27
C ASN A 53 -5.91 0.55 9.01
N LYS A 54 -5.23 0.93 7.91
CA LYS A 54 -5.13 0.11 6.70
C LYS A 54 -4.55 -1.28 6.96
N ALA A 55 -3.46 -1.35 7.72
CA ALA A 55 -2.83 -2.61 8.09
C ALA A 55 -3.69 -3.47 9.04
N GLN A 56 -4.60 -2.87 9.79
CA GLN A 56 -5.53 -3.60 10.64
C GLN A 56 -6.71 -4.19 9.87
N ALA A 57 -7.12 -3.53 8.78
CA ALA A 57 -8.25 -3.93 7.93
C ALA A 57 -7.93 -5.09 6.97
N VAL A 58 -6.66 -5.45 6.76
CA VAL A 58 -6.30 -6.62 5.95
C VAL A 58 -6.54 -7.94 6.70
N ASN A 59 -6.63 -9.05 5.97
CA ASN A 59 -6.85 -10.36 6.57
C ASN A 59 -5.64 -10.82 7.44
N VAL A 60 -5.86 -11.86 8.26
CA VAL A 60 -4.88 -12.33 9.26
C VAL A 60 -3.54 -12.75 8.63
N GLU A 61 -3.58 -13.47 7.51
CA GLU A 61 -2.39 -13.92 6.80
C GLU A 61 -1.59 -12.75 6.25
N GLU A 62 -2.29 -11.79 5.64
CA GLU A 62 -1.73 -10.56 5.10
C GLU A 62 -1.10 -9.68 6.18
N LYS A 63 -1.75 -9.60 7.35
CA LYS A 63 -1.31 -8.84 8.52
C LYS A 63 0.00 -9.35 9.11
N LYS A 64 0.23 -10.67 9.09
CA LYS A 64 1.48 -11.29 9.60
C LYS A 64 2.72 -10.66 8.95
N TYR A 65 2.69 -10.44 7.64
CA TYR A 65 3.83 -9.88 6.90
C TYR A 65 4.05 -8.41 7.19
N ILE A 66 2.97 -7.62 7.30
CA ILE A 66 3.07 -6.21 7.69
C ILE A 66 3.69 -6.09 9.09
N LEU A 67 3.26 -6.93 10.04
CA LEU A 67 3.81 -6.95 11.40
C LEU A 67 5.29 -7.38 11.41
N ASN A 68 5.69 -8.31 10.56
CA ASN A 68 7.10 -8.69 10.42
C ASN A 68 7.96 -7.52 9.93
N SER A 69 7.50 -6.80 8.90
CA SER A 69 8.14 -5.57 8.43
C SER A 69 8.21 -4.50 9.52
N ARG A 70 7.16 -4.36 10.35
CA ARG A 70 7.13 -3.41 11.47
C ARG A 70 8.17 -3.76 12.54
N LYS A 71 8.35 -5.05 12.85
CA LYS A 71 9.38 -5.55 13.79
C LYS A 71 10.81 -5.23 13.33
N GLN A 72 11.02 -5.06 12.02
CA GLN A 72 12.31 -4.65 11.45
C GLN A 72 12.54 -3.13 11.51
N GLY A 73 11.65 -2.37 12.15
CA GLY A 73 11.80 -0.93 12.36
C GLY A 73 11.18 -0.05 11.26
N LEU A 74 10.53 -0.62 10.26
CA LEU A 74 9.86 0.15 9.20
C LEU A 74 8.61 0.88 9.72
N SER A 75 8.24 1.99 9.08
CA SER A 75 6.98 2.70 9.35
C SER A 75 5.77 1.83 9.00
N TRP A 76 4.56 2.19 9.47
CA TRP A 76 3.34 1.50 9.03
C TRP A 76 3.12 1.64 7.52
N LYS A 77 3.42 2.83 6.97
CA LYS A 77 3.34 3.11 5.53
C LYS A 77 4.26 2.20 4.73
N ASP A 78 5.54 2.16 5.08
CA ASP A 78 6.53 1.37 4.34
C ASP A 78 6.26 -0.12 4.49
N SER A 79 5.86 -0.55 5.69
CA SER A 79 5.45 -1.94 5.95
C SER A 79 4.23 -2.31 5.10
N PHE A 80 3.26 -1.41 4.95
CA PHE A 80 2.08 -1.65 4.14
C PHE A 80 2.41 -1.63 2.64
N LEU A 81 3.03 -0.57 2.13
CA LEU A 81 3.31 -0.40 0.70
C LEU A 81 4.36 -1.37 0.16
N SER A 82 5.30 -1.83 0.97
CA SER A 82 6.21 -2.92 0.56
C SER A 82 5.46 -4.23 0.32
N ASN A 83 4.29 -4.41 0.93
CA ASN A 83 3.42 -5.56 0.76
C ASN A 83 2.28 -5.34 -0.25
N TYR A 84 1.79 -4.10 -0.41
CA TYR A 84 0.55 -3.74 -1.14
C TYR A 84 0.63 -2.49 -2.04
N GLY A 85 1.80 -1.88 -2.23
CA GLY A 85 1.98 -0.71 -3.09
C GLY A 85 1.97 -1.03 -4.59
N ASP A 86 2.38 -0.05 -5.41
CA ASP A 86 2.07 0.15 -6.85
C ASP A 86 2.15 -1.00 -7.84
N ASN A 87 2.70 -2.14 -7.49
CA ASN A 87 2.72 -3.28 -8.42
C ASN A 87 2.22 -4.58 -7.81
N LEU A 88 1.82 -4.55 -6.53
CA LEU A 88 1.39 -5.70 -5.77
C LEU A 88 2.33 -6.90 -5.91
N VAL A 89 3.62 -6.66 -6.23
CA VAL A 89 4.58 -7.69 -6.66
C VAL A 89 4.65 -8.81 -5.64
N ARG A 90 4.74 -8.45 -4.35
CA ARG A 90 4.72 -9.41 -3.25
C ARG A 90 3.42 -10.20 -3.16
N LYS A 91 2.27 -9.59 -3.43
CA LYS A 91 0.97 -10.28 -3.48
C LYS A 91 0.85 -11.17 -4.72
N LYS A 92 1.31 -10.71 -5.89
CA LYS A 92 1.31 -11.45 -7.15
C LYS A 92 2.21 -12.69 -7.09
N TRP A 93 3.41 -12.57 -6.51
CA TRP A 93 4.27 -13.72 -6.20
C TRP A 93 3.57 -14.70 -5.24
N ARG A 94 2.99 -14.21 -4.14
CA ARG A 94 2.28 -15.08 -3.19
C ARG A 94 1.06 -15.80 -3.77
N LYS A 95 0.42 -15.22 -4.80
CA LYS A 95 -0.69 -15.82 -5.55
C LYS A 95 -0.22 -16.67 -6.74
N GLY A 96 1.09 -16.82 -6.95
CA GLY A 96 1.67 -17.56 -8.07
C GLY A 96 1.39 -16.94 -9.44
N GLN A 97 1.00 -15.66 -9.51
CA GLN A 97 0.64 -14.96 -10.75
C GLN A 97 1.86 -14.52 -11.56
N LEU A 98 3.00 -14.31 -10.89
CA LEU A 98 4.28 -14.05 -11.56
C LEU A 98 5.00 -15.34 -11.96
N SER A 99 4.63 -16.46 -11.32
CA SER A 99 5.18 -17.79 -11.57
C SER A 99 4.57 -18.46 -12.81
N THR A 100 3.40 -18.00 -13.27
CA THR A 100 2.73 -18.48 -14.50
C THR A 100 3.21 -17.79 -15.78
N ILE A 101 4.14 -16.85 -15.69
CA ILE A 101 4.66 -16.12 -16.84
C ILE A 101 5.63 -17.03 -17.61
N SER A 102 5.22 -17.51 -18.79
CA SER A 102 6.00 -18.45 -19.61
C SER A 102 6.90 -17.78 -20.65
N LYS A 103 6.74 -16.47 -20.87
CA LYS A 103 7.52 -15.69 -21.83
C LYS A 103 8.17 -14.48 -21.16
N PHE A 104 9.38 -14.17 -21.61
CA PHE A 104 10.13 -13.02 -21.10
C PHE A 104 9.41 -11.68 -21.34
N GLU A 105 8.72 -11.54 -22.46
CA GLU A 105 7.99 -10.33 -22.88
C GLU A 105 6.81 -9.99 -21.96
N ASP A 106 6.25 -11.01 -21.30
CA ASP A 106 5.09 -10.88 -20.40
C ASP A 106 5.50 -10.52 -18.96
N ILE A 107 6.81 -10.40 -18.70
CA ILE A 107 7.33 -10.02 -17.38
C ILE A 107 7.11 -8.52 -17.17
N PRO A 108 6.34 -8.12 -16.13
CA PRO A 108 6.14 -6.70 -15.86
C PRO A 108 7.46 -6.01 -15.49
N ALA A 109 7.61 -4.76 -15.92
CA ALA A 109 8.81 -3.95 -15.67
C ALA A 109 9.23 -3.94 -14.19
N ARG A 110 8.26 -4.01 -13.27
CA ARG A 110 8.48 -4.20 -11.84
C ARG A 110 7.93 -5.56 -11.41
N HIS A 111 8.77 -6.58 -11.46
CA HIS A 111 8.47 -7.97 -11.07
C HIS A 111 9.20 -8.41 -9.80
N MET A 112 10.14 -7.61 -9.28
CA MET A 112 10.84 -7.87 -8.02
C MET A 112 10.49 -6.84 -6.96
N CYS A 113 10.52 -7.25 -5.70
CA CYS A 113 10.41 -6.35 -4.55
C CYS A 113 11.35 -6.80 -3.43
N LYS A 114 11.68 -5.89 -2.52
CA LYS A 114 12.52 -6.22 -1.37
C LYS A 114 11.77 -7.23 -0.47
N MET A 115 12.31 -8.43 -0.33
CA MET A 115 11.84 -9.41 0.66
C MET A 115 13.02 -10.03 1.38
N THR A 116 12.76 -10.49 2.60
CA THR A 116 13.72 -11.26 3.38
C THR A 116 13.92 -12.65 2.76
N SER A 117 15.05 -13.30 3.07
CA SER A 117 15.33 -14.67 2.63
C SER A 117 14.24 -15.65 3.07
N ALA A 118 13.70 -15.47 4.27
CA ALA A 118 12.58 -16.28 4.78
C ALA A 118 11.30 -16.11 3.93
N GLU A 119 10.96 -14.87 3.56
CA GLU A 119 9.79 -14.58 2.74
C GLU A 119 9.90 -15.14 1.31
N TRP A 120 11.10 -15.07 0.71
CA TRP A 120 11.36 -15.72 -0.58
C TRP A 120 11.31 -17.25 -0.46
N GLY A 121 11.86 -17.81 0.63
CA GLY A 121 11.79 -19.24 0.90
C GLY A 121 10.36 -19.76 1.02
N ASP A 122 9.46 -19.01 1.65
CA ASP A 122 8.03 -19.35 1.73
C ASP A 122 7.34 -19.34 0.34
N ILE A 123 7.72 -18.40 -0.54
CA ILE A 123 7.22 -18.34 -1.91
C ILE A 123 7.73 -19.56 -2.69
N PHE A 124 9.04 -19.82 -2.69
CA PHE A 124 9.64 -20.92 -3.45
C PHE A 124 9.13 -22.30 -2.99
N LYS A 125 8.97 -22.52 -1.68
CA LYS A 125 8.36 -23.77 -1.17
C LYS A 125 6.93 -23.96 -1.69
N ARG A 126 6.17 -22.87 -1.83
CA ARG A 126 4.82 -22.94 -2.39
C ARG A 126 4.84 -23.26 -3.89
N GLU A 127 5.81 -22.73 -4.63
CA GLU A 127 5.99 -23.05 -6.05
C GLU A 127 6.45 -24.50 -6.26
N GLU A 128 7.30 -25.04 -5.40
CA GLU A 128 7.77 -26.44 -5.48
C GLU A 128 6.65 -27.46 -5.18
N MET A 129 5.64 -27.06 -4.40
CA MET A 129 4.46 -27.89 -4.08
C MET A 129 3.33 -27.79 -5.11
N ARG A 130 3.53 -27.09 -6.24
CA ARG A 130 2.51 -26.84 -7.26
C ARG A 130 2.68 -27.76 -8.47
#